data_AF-A0A7W9Y1Z8-F1
#
_entry.id   AF-A0A7W9Y1Z8-F1
#
_cell.length_a   1.000
_cell.length_b   1.000
_cell.length_c   1.000
_cell.angle_alpha   90.00
_cell.angle_beta   90.00
_cell.angle_gamma   90.00
#
_symmetry.space_group_name_H-M   'P 1'
#
loop_
_entity.id
_entity.type
_entity.pdbx_description
1 polymer ?
#
loop_
_entity_poly.entity_id
_entity_poly.type
_entity_poly.pdbx_seq_one_letter_code
_entity_poly.pdbx_strand_id
1 'polypeptide(L)'
;MEGMREQNEMVIRATVGEPVAWDGGEEGHVQRLLTLLRKRTVPSEPMTLARLTGLTRLDVNKYLLRLKRAGLADPVSHGKWVAV
;
A
#
# COMPACT_ATOMS: atom_id res chain seq x y z
N MET A 1 -18.41 -10.65 9.03
CA MET A 1 -17.18 -11.31 9.51
C MET A 1 -16.33 -11.85 8.35
N GLU A 2 -16.94 -12.36 7.27
CA GLU A 2 -16.25 -12.84 6.05
C GLU A 2 -15.26 -11.82 5.42
N GLY A 3 -15.73 -10.61 5.09
CA GLY A 3 -14.92 -9.64 4.33
C GLY A 3 -13.68 -9.10 5.04
N MET A 4 -13.65 -9.10 6.38
CA MET A 4 -12.45 -8.69 7.13
C MET A 4 -11.35 -9.75 7.05
N ARG A 5 -11.72 -11.03 6.97
CA ARG A 5 -10.78 -12.13 6.84
C ARG A 5 -10.12 -12.13 5.45
N GLU A 6 -10.92 -11.95 4.40
CA GLU A 6 -10.42 -11.85 3.02
C GLU A 6 -9.45 -10.68 2.86
N GLN A 7 -9.79 -9.50 3.40
CA GLN A 7 -8.90 -8.34 3.38
C GLN A 7 -7.58 -8.60 4.13
N ASN A 8 -7.62 -9.30 5.26
CA ASN A 8 -6.42 -9.66 6.01
C ASN A 8 -5.53 -10.62 5.21
N GLU A 9 -6.11 -11.62 4.55
CA GLU A 9 -5.39 -12.57 3.70
C GLU A 9 -4.73 -11.87 2.50
N MET A 10 -5.44 -10.93 1.85
CA MET A 10 -4.88 -10.12 0.76
C MET A 10 -3.65 -9.30 1.19
N VAL A 11 -3.71 -8.68 2.36
CA VAL A 11 -2.58 -7.91 2.91
C VAL A 11 -1.41 -8.83 3.26
N ILE A 12 -1.66 -10.03 3.77
CA ILE A 12 -0.61 -11.02 4.07
C ILE A 12 0.09 -11.44 2.78
N ARG A 13 -0.67 -11.79 1.74
CA ARG A 13 -0.16 -12.16 0.41
C ARG A 13 0.71 -11.05 -0.21
N ALA A 14 0.22 -9.81 -0.17
CA ALA A 14 1.00 -8.65 -0.63
C ALA A 14 2.28 -8.41 0.19
N THR A 15 2.25 -8.70 1.49
CA THR A 15 3.42 -8.57 2.38
C THR A 15 4.50 -9.59 2.01
N VAL A 16 4.11 -10.84 1.70
CA VAL A 16 5.04 -11.90 1.26
C VAL A 16 5.43 -11.80 -0.22
N GLY A 17 4.98 -10.76 -0.93
CA GLY A 17 5.42 -10.44 -2.28
C GLY A 17 4.50 -10.94 -3.41
N GLU A 18 3.35 -11.51 -3.07
CA GLU A 18 2.34 -11.94 -4.04
C GLU A 18 1.47 -10.76 -4.48
N PRO A 19 1.32 -10.53 -5.79
CA PRO A 19 0.37 -9.55 -6.31
C PRO A 19 -1.06 -9.87 -5.91
N VAL A 20 -1.81 -8.86 -5.50
CA VAL A 20 -3.24 -9.01 -5.19
C VAL A 20 -4.00 -7.86 -5.86
N ALA A 21 -5.04 -8.19 -6.63
CA ALA A 21 -5.95 -7.20 -7.18
C ALA A 21 -6.90 -6.72 -6.08
N TRP A 22 -6.80 -5.44 -5.71
CA TRP A 22 -7.63 -4.87 -4.65
C TRP A 22 -8.89 -4.24 -5.22
N ASP A 23 -10.04 -4.78 -4.83
CA ASP A 23 -11.34 -4.18 -5.12
C ASP A 23 -11.66 -3.03 -4.16
N GLY A 24 -12.58 -2.16 -4.53
CA GLY A 24 -13.01 -1.01 -3.71
C GLY A 24 -12.53 0.33 -4.24
N GLY A 25 -13.21 1.39 -3.81
CA GLY A 25 -12.90 2.75 -4.23
C GLY A 25 -11.60 3.30 -3.65
N GLU A 26 -11.27 4.53 -4.04
CA GLU A 26 -10.02 5.23 -3.69
C GLU A 26 -9.68 5.17 -2.19
N GLU A 27 -10.65 5.33 -1.30
CA GLU A 27 -10.40 5.28 0.16
C GLU A 27 -9.92 3.90 0.63
N GLY A 28 -10.51 2.84 0.08
CA GLY A 28 -10.10 1.46 0.37
C GLY A 28 -8.69 1.17 -0.14
N HIS A 29 -8.29 1.74 -1.27
CA HIS A 29 -6.92 1.62 -1.77
C HIS A 29 -5.92 2.36 -0.91
N VAL A 30 -6.23 3.58 -0.47
CA VAL A 30 -5.38 4.38 0.43
C VAL A 30 -5.14 3.66 1.76
N GLN A 31 -6.21 3.16 2.39
CA GLN A 31 -6.10 2.45 3.68
C GLN A 31 -5.27 1.18 3.56
N ARG A 32 -5.53 0.36 2.54
CA ARG A 32 -4.76 -0.88 2.35
C ARG A 32 -3.29 -0.59 2.00
N LEU A 33 -2.99 0.48 1.25
CA LEU A 33 -1.63 0.89 0.93
C LEU A 33 -0.87 1.28 2.21
N LEU A 34 -1.54 2.01 3.11
CA LEU A 34 -1.00 2.32 4.43
C LEU A 34 -0.77 1.05 5.27
N THR A 35 -1.72 0.11 5.27
CA THR A 35 -1.55 -1.17 5.98
C THR A 35 -0.34 -1.93 5.45
N LEU A 36 -0.15 -1.97 4.13
CA LEU A 36 0.99 -2.62 3.50
C LEU A 36 2.31 -1.95 3.93
N LEU A 37 2.37 -0.61 3.91
CA LEU A 37 3.55 0.13 4.39
C LEU A 37 3.86 -0.16 5.86
N ARG A 38 2.83 -0.21 6.74
CA ARG A 38 2.99 -0.49 8.17
C ARG A 38 3.48 -1.91 8.46
N LYS A 39 3.07 -2.89 7.65
CA LYS A 39 3.49 -4.29 7.84
C LYS A 39 4.86 -4.60 7.23
N ARG A 40 5.35 -3.78 6.32
CA ARG A 40 6.66 -3.97 5.69
C ARG A 40 7.75 -3.40 6.58
N THR A 41 8.79 -4.20 6.81
CA THR A 41 9.98 -3.81 7.59
C THR A 41 11.02 -3.05 6.76
N VAL A 42 10.81 -2.94 5.45
CA VAL A 42 11.72 -2.29 4.51
C VAL A 42 11.02 -1.17 3.72
N PRO A 43 11.70 -0.04 3.46
CA PRO A 43 11.17 1.01 2.60
C PRO A 43 10.79 0.49 1.21
N SER A 44 9.66 0.93 0.70
CA SER A 44 9.06 0.39 -0.51
C SER A 44 9.02 1.40 -1.65
N GLU A 45 9.47 0.98 -2.83
CA GLU A 45 9.38 1.80 -4.04
C GLU A 45 7.94 1.82 -4.59
N PRO A 46 7.47 2.94 -5.17
CA PRO A 46 6.14 3.02 -5.77
C PRO A 46 5.86 1.95 -6.83
N MET A 47 6.88 1.54 -7.61
CA MET A 47 6.75 0.46 -8.59
C MET A 47 6.50 -0.90 -7.93
N THR A 48 7.19 -1.19 -6.84
CA THR A 48 6.97 -2.43 -6.06
C THR A 48 5.57 -2.44 -5.47
N LEU A 49 5.12 -1.31 -4.92
CA LEU A 49 3.77 -1.18 -4.37
C LEU A 49 2.70 -1.36 -5.46
N ALA A 50 2.88 -0.75 -6.63
CA ALA A 50 1.98 -0.91 -7.78
C ALA A 50 1.84 -2.38 -8.19
N ARG A 51 2.97 -3.12 -8.27
CA ARG A 51 2.96 -4.56 -8.56
C ARG A 51 2.19 -5.37 -7.51
N LEU A 52 2.31 -5.02 -6.23
CA LEU A 52 1.68 -5.76 -5.13
C LEU A 52 0.18 -5.50 -5.00
N THR A 53 -0.28 -4.30 -5.36
CA THR A 53 -1.68 -3.88 -5.24
C THR A 53 -2.49 -4.00 -6.54
N GLY A 54 -1.81 -4.22 -7.66
CA GLY A 54 -2.42 -4.17 -8.99
C GLY A 54 -2.80 -2.75 -9.45
N LEU A 55 -2.44 -1.72 -8.68
CA LEU A 55 -2.69 -0.33 -9.02
C LEU A 55 -1.65 0.20 -10.01
N THR A 56 -1.98 1.28 -10.71
CA THR A 56 -0.98 1.99 -11.52
C THR A 56 0.02 2.71 -10.62
N ARG A 57 1.24 2.94 -11.13
CA ARG A 57 2.24 3.77 -10.45
C ARG A 57 1.71 5.18 -10.15
N LEU A 58 0.88 5.72 -11.03
CA LEU A 58 0.27 7.04 -10.86
C LEU A 58 -0.67 7.06 -9.64
N ASP A 59 -1.55 6.07 -9.53
CA ASP A 59 -2.48 5.95 -8.40
C ASP A 59 -1.73 5.74 -7.09
N VAL A 60 -0.71 4.87 -7.09
CA VAL A 60 0.14 4.67 -5.91
C VAL A 60 0.80 5.98 -5.48
N ASN A 61 1.41 6.74 -6.40
CA ASN A 61 2.02 8.02 -6.07
C ASN A 61 0.98 9.03 -5.53
N LYS A 62 -0.21 9.11 -6.14
CA LYS A 62 -1.31 9.94 -5.67
C LYS A 62 -1.68 9.58 -4.22
N TYR A 63 -1.81 8.29 -3.91
CA TYR A 63 -2.19 7.82 -2.58
C TYR A 63 -1.07 8.01 -1.55
N LEU A 64 0.18 7.78 -1.92
CA LEU A 64 1.35 8.08 -1.07
C LEU A 64 1.42 9.57 -0.70
N LEU A 65 1.17 10.47 -1.65
CA LEU A 65 1.11 11.90 -1.38
C LEU A 65 -0.06 12.27 -0.45
N ARG A 66 -1.21 11.60 -0.58
CA ARG A 66 -2.34 11.78 0.33
C ARG A 66 -2.00 11.31 1.76
N LEU A 67 -1.36 10.15 1.89
CA LEU A 67 -0.87 9.63 3.16
C LEU A 67 0.18 10.56 3.79
N LYS A 68 1.07 11.15 2.98
CA LYS A 68 2.02 12.16 3.44
C LYS A 68 1.35 13.39 4.02
N ARG A 69 0.35 13.94 3.31
CA ARG A 69 -0.41 15.10 3.78
C ARG A 69 -1.15 14.82 5.08
N ALA A 70 -1.50 13.56 5.34
CA ALA A 70 -2.11 13.12 6.59
C ALA A 70 -1.08 12.77 7.69
N GLY A 71 0.23 12.84 7.42
CA GLY A 71 1.28 12.46 8.37
C GLY A 71 1.38 10.96 8.63
N LEU A 72 0.94 10.12 7.69
CA LEU A 72 0.85 8.65 7.84
C LEU A 72 1.92 7.89 7.05
N ALA A 73 2.60 8.54 6.12
CA ALA A 73 3.68 7.96 5.33
C ALA A 73 4.65 9.04 4.88
N ASP A 74 5.93 8.69 4.76
CA ASP A 74 6.95 9.63 4.29
C ASP A 74 7.88 9.00 3.25
N PRO A 75 8.38 9.82 2.30
CA PRO A 75 9.45 9.39 1.42
C PRO A 75 10.77 9.38 2.19
N VAL A 76 11.52 8.30 2.04
CA VAL A 76 12.91 8.18 2.48
C VAL A 76 13.84 8.24 1.27
N SER A 77 15.13 7.97 1.48
CA SER A 77 16.14 8.01 0.41
C SER A 77 15.75 7.16 -0.81
N HIS A 78 16.19 7.59 -1.99
CA HIS A 78 15.99 6.90 -3.27
C HIS A 78 14.52 6.73 -3.69
N GLY A 79 13.61 7.60 -3.24
CA GLY A 79 12.21 7.59 -3.66
C GLY A 79 11.39 6.43 -3.08
N LYS A 80 11.90 5.80 -2.02
CA LYS A 80 11.20 4.76 -1.26
C LYS A 80 10.30 5.39 -0.20
N TRP A 81 9.31 4.64 0.26
CA TRP A 81 8.32 5.11 1.21
C TRP A 81 8.21 4.18 2.41
N VAL A 82 7.96 4.77 3.58
CA VAL A 82 7.68 4.07 4.84
C VAL A 82 6.38 4.62 5.42
N ALA A 83 5.74 3.85 6.30
CA ALA A 83 4.71 4.40 7.18
C ALA A 83 5.37 5.23 8.30
N VAL A 84 4.68 6.26 8.76
CA VAL A 84 5.03 7.07 9.93
C VAL A 84 4.26 6.57 11.15
#